data_AF-A0A5C8SZ47-F1
#
_entry.id   AF-A0A5C8SZ47-F1
#
_cell.length_a   1.000
_cell.length_b   1.000
_cell.length_c   1.000
_cell.angle_alpha   90.00
_cell.angle_beta   90.00
_cell.angle_gamma   90.00
#
_symmetry.space_group_name_H-M   'P 1'
#
loop_
_entity.id
_entity.type
_entity.pdbx_description
1 polymer ?
#
loop_
_entity_poly.entity_id
_entity_poly.type
_entity_poly.pdbx_seq_one_letter_code
_entity_poly.pdbx_strand_id
1 'polypeptide(L)'
;MGLVSTFPAPDGTTVALVLCALLTALHLASLVVAGRRIGRHASGTTFPVGAPVSLVRPVCGLETFSEETLARGFALDYPAYEIVFCVADAADPVLPLVRRLVAAHPRVPARILVGDERISDNPKLNNCVRGWEAARHDWIVIADSNVLMPTDYLQQLQAAWRDDTGLVCSTPIGARPDGIWAAVECAFLNTLQARWQYAGEAVGLGFAQGKSMLWHRPFLEARGGIRALAAEIAEDAAATKLVRAAGRR
;
A
#
# COMPACT_ATOMS: atom_id res chain seq x y z
N MET A 1 -41.95 9.74 48.45
CA MET A 1 -41.61 8.80 47.37
C MET A 1 -40.61 9.50 46.46
N GLY A 2 -39.33 9.18 46.58
CA GLY A 2 -38.26 9.91 45.89
C GLY A 2 -36.88 9.36 46.27
N LEU A 3 -36.60 8.12 45.88
CA LEU A 3 -35.25 7.56 45.91
C LEU A 3 -34.46 8.19 44.75
N VAL A 4 -33.84 9.34 45.01
CA VAL A 4 -32.78 9.85 44.13
C VAL A 4 -31.54 9.02 44.44
N SER A 5 -31.36 7.94 43.67
CA SER A 5 -30.14 7.13 43.70
C SER A 5 -29.00 7.95 43.12
N THR A 6 -28.27 8.68 43.97
CA THR A 6 -26.98 9.27 43.60
C THR A 6 -25.96 8.14 43.54
N PHE A 7 -25.70 7.61 42.34
CA PHE A 7 -24.55 6.73 42.14
C PHE A 7 -23.28 7.52 42.50
N PRO A 8 -22.40 7.00 43.38
CA PRO A 8 -21.14 7.65 43.67
C PRO A 8 -20.33 7.74 42.37
N ALA A 9 -19.69 8.90 42.15
CA ALA A 9 -18.77 9.05 41.01
C ALA A 9 -17.70 7.94 41.10
N PRO A 10 -17.40 7.24 39.98
CA PRO A 10 -16.41 6.18 40.00
C PRO A 10 -15.08 6.74 40.48
N ASP A 11 -14.45 6.04 41.43
CA ASP A 11 -13.11 6.41 41.87
C ASP A 11 -12.10 6.25 40.72
N GLY A 12 -10.96 6.95 40.82
CA GLY A 12 -9.95 6.95 39.75
C GLY A 12 -9.48 5.54 39.39
N THR A 13 -9.47 4.62 40.35
CA THR A 13 -9.13 3.21 40.16
C THR A 13 -10.15 2.50 39.27
N THR A 14 -11.45 2.68 39.53
CA THR A 14 -12.52 2.10 38.70
C THR A 14 -12.44 2.62 37.27
N VAL A 15 -12.20 3.92 37.07
CA VAL A 15 -12.02 4.51 35.74
C VAL A 15 -10.82 3.88 35.02
N ALA A 16 -9.68 3.76 35.69
CA ALA A 16 -8.47 3.16 35.12
C ALA A 16 -8.67 1.68 34.75
N LEU A 17 -9.31 0.89 35.63
CA LEU A 17 -9.60 -0.52 35.38
C LEU A 17 -10.55 -0.72 34.20
N VAL A 18 -11.61 0.10 34.11
CA VAL A 18 -12.55 0.07 32.98
C VAL A 18 -11.83 0.41 31.68
N LEU A 19 -10.99 1.44 31.67
CA LEU A 19 -10.21 1.81 30.49
C LEU A 19 -9.26 0.68 30.06
N CYS A 20 -8.52 0.09 31.00
CA CYS A 20 -7.62 -1.04 30.73
C CYS A 20 -8.38 -2.25 30.18
N ALA A 21 -9.54 -2.59 30.75
CA ALA A 21 -10.38 -3.68 30.28
C ALA A 21 -10.90 -3.44 28.86
N LEU A 22 -11.38 -2.22 28.56
CA LEU A 22 -11.85 -1.83 27.23
C LEU A 22 -10.73 -1.89 26.18
N LEU A 23 -9.55 -1.34 26.48
CA LEU A 23 -8.40 -1.37 25.57
C LEU A 23 -7.91 -2.81 25.32
N THR A 24 -7.92 -3.64 26.36
CA THR A 24 -7.58 -5.08 26.23
C THR A 24 -8.60 -5.81 25.37
N ALA A 25 -9.89 -5.58 25.59
CA ALA A 25 -10.95 -6.19 24.79
C ALA A 25 -10.85 -5.76 23.31
N LEU A 26 -10.60 -4.47 23.04
CA LEU A 26 -10.39 -3.96 21.69
C LEU A 26 -9.15 -4.59 21.03
N HIS A 27 -8.05 -4.73 21.78
CA HIS A 27 -6.85 -5.40 21.31
C HIS A 27 -7.14 -6.87 20.92
N LEU A 28 -7.77 -7.64 21.80
CA LEU A 28 -8.13 -9.03 21.54
C LEU A 28 -9.10 -9.17 20.36
N ALA A 29 -10.12 -8.31 20.28
CA ALA A 29 -11.06 -8.30 19.16
C ALA A 29 -10.35 -8.04 17.82
N SER A 30 -9.43 -7.06 17.79
CA SER A 30 -8.65 -6.77 16.58
C SER A 30 -7.73 -7.91 16.17
N LEU A 31 -7.16 -8.66 17.13
CA LEU A 31 -6.37 -9.86 16.86
C LEU A 31 -7.24 -10.97 16.26
N VAL A 32 -8.44 -11.19 16.79
CA VAL A 32 -9.38 -12.18 16.24
C VAL A 32 -9.78 -11.80 14.80
N VAL A 33 -10.06 -10.53 14.53
CA VAL A 33 -10.40 -10.06 13.18
C VAL A 33 -9.23 -10.23 12.22
N ALA A 34 -8.04 -9.78 12.60
CA ALA A 34 -6.84 -9.94 11.79
C ALA A 34 -6.53 -11.42 11.54
N GLY A 35 -6.50 -12.26 12.58
CA GLY A 35 -6.25 -13.70 12.46
C GLY A 35 -7.27 -14.43 11.60
N ARG A 36 -8.54 -14.02 11.62
CA ARG A 36 -9.56 -14.57 10.72
C ARG A 36 -9.36 -14.15 9.26
N ARG A 37 -8.72 -13.01 8.98
CA ARG A 37 -8.62 -12.43 7.64
C ARG A 37 -7.28 -12.70 6.95
N ILE A 38 -6.21 -12.87 7.72
CA ILE A 38 -4.90 -13.26 7.20
C ILE A 38 -5.04 -14.55 6.38
N GLY A 39 -4.48 -14.55 5.19
CA GLY A 39 -4.50 -15.70 4.27
C GLY A 39 -5.85 -15.97 3.58
N ARG A 40 -6.91 -15.21 3.89
CA ARG A 40 -8.17 -15.33 3.13
C ARG A 40 -8.03 -14.64 1.80
N HIS A 41 -8.31 -15.38 0.73
CA HIS A 41 -8.52 -14.82 -0.59
C HIS A 41 -9.96 -14.32 -0.68
N ALA A 42 -10.14 -13.06 -1.06
CA ALA A 42 -11.47 -12.52 -1.29
C ALA A 42 -12.11 -13.25 -2.48
N SER A 43 -13.32 -13.76 -2.28
CA SER A 43 -14.16 -14.36 -3.32
C SER A 43 -15.10 -13.31 -3.89
N GLY A 44 -15.36 -13.34 -5.19
CA GLY A 44 -16.33 -12.43 -5.84
C GLY A 44 -15.74 -11.09 -6.22
N THR A 45 -14.47 -11.07 -6.66
CA THR A 45 -13.88 -9.89 -7.28
C THR A 45 -14.68 -9.43 -8.49
N THR A 46 -14.79 -8.12 -8.68
CA THR A 46 -15.34 -7.51 -9.89
C THR A 46 -14.25 -6.94 -10.81
N PHE A 47 -12.99 -7.28 -10.54
CA PHE A 47 -11.87 -6.94 -11.40
C PHE A 47 -12.06 -7.56 -12.80
N PRO A 48 -11.84 -6.82 -13.90
CA PRO A 48 -11.99 -7.36 -15.24
C PRO A 48 -10.99 -8.49 -15.51
N VAL A 49 -11.50 -9.64 -15.95
CA VAL A 49 -10.67 -10.83 -16.20
C VAL A 49 -9.61 -10.53 -17.27
N GLY A 50 -8.35 -10.76 -16.94
CA GLY A 50 -7.22 -10.57 -17.86
C GLY A 50 -6.89 -9.12 -18.18
N ALA A 51 -7.44 -8.14 -17.44
CA ALA A 51 -7.09 -6.75 -17.66
C ALA A 51 -5.58 -6.52 -17.42
N PRO A 52 -4.88 -5.90 -18.39
CA PRO A 52 -3.45 -5.69 -18.27
C PRO A 52 -3.13 -4.66 -17.19
N VAL A 53 -1.97 -4.79 -16.56
CA VAL A 53 -1.56 -3.93 -15.43
C VAL A 53 -0.23 -3.23 -15.71
N SER A 54 -0.15 -1.93 -15.43
CA SER A 54 1.12 -1.18 -15.43
C SER A 54 1.68 -1.11 -14.02
N LEU A 55 2.85 -1.69 -13.78
CA LEU A 55 3.56 -1.62 -12.51
C LEU A 55 4.53 -0.43 -12.52
N VAL A 56 4.15 0.67 -11.89
CA VAL A 56 4.98 1.87 -11.71
C VAL A 56 5.85 1.69 -10.46
N ARG A 57 7.17 1.68 -10.65
CA ARG A 57 8.14 1.52 -9.56
C ARG A 57 9.05 2.74 -9.45
N PRO A 58 8.81 3.67 -8.51
CA PRO A 58 9.81 4.66 -8.17
C PRO A 58 11.03 3.97 -7.54
N VAL A 59 12.23 4.34 -7.99
CA VAL A 59 13.50 3.86 -7.45
C VAL A 59 14.43 5.05 -7.17
N CYS A 60 15.21 4.95 -6.11
CA CYS A 60 16.19 5.96 -5.69
C CYS A 60 17.26 5.28 -4.84
N GLY A 61 18.52 5.42 -5.21
CA GLY A 61 19.64 4.79 -4.50
C GLY A 61 19.63 3.26 -4.52
N LEU A 62 20.65 2.68 -3.87
CA LEU A 62 20.76 1.23 -3.67
C LEU A 62 20.48 0.89 -2.20
N GLU A 63 19.58 -0.07 -1.99
CA GLU A 63 19.25 -0.67 -0.70
C GLU A 63 19.79 -2.11 -0.65
N THR A 64 19.94 -2.67 0.56
CA THR A 64 20.48 -4.03 0.79
C THR A 64 19.85 -5.11 -0.08
N PHE A 65 18.55 -5.01 -0.36
CA PHE A 65 17.79 -6.00 -1.12
C PHE A 65 17.32 -5.51 -2.50
N SER A 66 17.81 -4.38 -3.01
CA SER A 66 17.31 -3.78 -4.26
C SER A 66 17.33 -4.74 -5.45
N GLU A 67 18.41 -5.51 -5.64
CA GLU A 67 18.47 -6.45 -6.77
C GLU A 67 17.38 -7.51 -6.67
N GLU A 68 17.18 -8.07 -5.48
CA GLU A 68 16.16 -9.09 -5.25
C GLU A 68 14.75 -8.54 -5.43
N THR A 69 14.43 -7.41 -4.77
CA THR A 69 13.06 -6.85 -4.78
C THR A 69 12.68 -6.30 -6.15
N LEU A 70 13.63 -5.72 -6.89
CA LEU A 70 13.39 -5.27 -8.25
C LEU A 70 13.27 -6.45 -9.23
N ALA A 71 14.10 -7.49 -9.08
CA ALA A 71 14.02 -8.69 -9.90
C ALA A 71 12.67 -9.43 -9.75
N ARG A 72 12.07 -9.43 -8.55
CA ARG A 72 10.73 -10.04 -8.34
C ARG A 72 9.65 -9.48 -9.26
N GLY A 73 9.74 -8.20 -9.62
CA GLY A 73 8.78 -7.59 -10.54
C GLY A 73 8.74 -8.27 -11.91
N PHE A 74 9.84 -8.89 -12.35
CA PHE A 74 9.93 -9.61 -13.64
C PHE A 74 9.50 -11.08 -13.56
N ALA A 75 9.26 -11.59 -12.35
CA ALA A 75 8.93 -12.99 -12.09
C ALA A 75 7.46 -13.19 -11.68
N LEU A 76 6.60 -12.19 -11.95
CA LEU A 76 5.17 -12.28 -11.66
C LEU A 76 4.51 -13.26 -12.63
N ASP A 77 3.68 -14.15 -12.09
CA ASP A 77 2.86 -15.10 -12.85
C ASP A 77 1.58 -14.41 -13.35
N TYR A 78 1.76 -13.36 -14.16
CA TYR A 78 0.63 -12.59 -14.71
C TYR A 78 0.79 -12.46 -16.23
N PRO A 79 -0.26 -12.74 -17.02
CA PRO A 79 -0.12 -12.88 -18.46
C PRO A 79 0.15 -11.56 -19.20
N ALA A 80 -0.34 -10.43 -18.68
CA ALA A 80 -0.26 -9.14 -19.35
C ALA A 80 0.05 -8.02 -18.35
N TYR A 81 1.33 -7.65 -18.25
CA TYR A 81 1.74 -6.50 -17.46
C TYR A 81 3.01 -5.86 -18.05
N GLU A 82 3.25 -4.62 -17.65
CA GLU A 82 4.51 -3.92 -17.92
C GLU A 82 5.10 -3.35 -16.63
N ILE A 83 6.39 -3.00 -16.66
CA ILE A 83 7.07 -2.33 -15.56
C ILE A 83 7.60 -0.96 -16.02
N VAL A 84 7.31 0.07 -15.25
CA VAL A 84 7.78 1.43 -15.49
C VAL A 84 8.64 1.85 -14.30
N PHE A 85 9.96 1.75 -14.46
CA PHE A 85 10.90 2.24 -13.46
C PHE A 85 11.03 3.75 -13.60
N CYS A 86 10.85 4.48 -12.51
CA CYS A 86 10.97 5.93 -12.46
C CYS A 86 12.16 6.30 -11.59
N VAL A 87 13.10 7.07 -12.12
CA VAL A 87 14.30 7.51 -11.43
C VAL A 87 14.40 9.03 -11.54
N ALA A 88 14.53 9.74 -10.43
CA ALA A 88 14.59 11.20 -10.45
C ALA A 88 15.89 11.71 -11.11
N ASP A 89 17.04 11.12 -10.77
CA ASP A 89 18.36 11.55 -11.23
C ASP A 89 18.98 10.56 -12.23
N ALA A 90 19.53 11.10 -13.32
CA ALA A 90 20.28 10.33 -14.32
C ALA A 90 21.61 9.76 -13.78
N ALA A 91 22.12 10.32 -12.69
CA ALA A 91 23.32 9.88 -11.99
C ALA A 91 23.04 8.91 -10.83
N ASP A 92 21.77 8.53 -10.60
CA ASP A 92 21.41 7.65 -9.48
C ASP A 92 22.11 6.28 -9.59
N PRO A 93 22.76 5.78 -8.52
CA PRO A 93 23.50 4.52 -8.54
C PRO A 93 22.62 3.28 -8.77
N VAL A 94 21.29 3.39 -8.69
CA VAL A 94 20.36 2.30 -9.00
C VAL A 94 20.27 2.00 -10.50
N LEU A 95 20.55 2.98 -11.37
CA LEU A 95 20.33 2.87 -12.81
C LEU A 95 21.09 1.71 -13.48
N PRO A 96 22.38 1.46 -13.20
CA PRO A 96 23.10 0.30 -13.74
C PRO A 96 22.42 -1.04 -13.38
N LEU A 97 21.91 -1.18 -12.16
CA LEU A 97 21.17 -2.36 -11.72
C LEU A 97 19.86 -2.51 -12.51
N VAL A 98 19.04 -1.46 -12.59
CA VAL A 98 17.76 -1.49 -13.31
C VAL A 98 17.97 -1.81 -14.79
N ARG A 99 18.96 -1.18 -15.46
CA ARG A 99 19.29 -1.47 -16.86
C ARG A 99 19.67 -2.93 -17.08
N ARG A 100 20.47 -3.50 -16.18
CA ARG A 100 20.85 -4.92 -16.21
C ARG A 100 19.63 -5.83 -16.07
N LEU A 101 18.74 -5.54 -15.12
CA LEU A 101 17.51 -6.32 -14.90
C LEU A 101 16.57 -6.26 -16.11
N VAL A 102 16.37 -5.08 -16.70
CA VAL A 102 15.56 -4.91 -17.91
C VAL A 102 16.14 -5.72 -19.08
N ALA A 103 17.45 -5.65 -19.31
CA ALA A 103 18.10 -6.40 -20.38
C ALA A 103 18.03 -7.92 -20.18
N ALA A 104 18.07 -8.39 -18.93
CA ALA A 104 17.99 -9.81 -18.59
C ALA A 104 16.57 -10.41 -18.76
N HIS A 105 15.52 -9.59 -18.82
CA HIS A 105 14.13 -10.04 -18.86
C HIS A 105 13.34 -9.46 -20.05
N PRO A 106 13.76 -9.73 -21.30
CA PRO A 106 13.13 -9.14 -22.50
C PRO A 106 11.66 -9.58 -22.72
N ARG A 107 11.21 -10.63 -22.04
CA ARG A 107 9.83 -11.14 -22.11
C ARG A 107 8.81 -10.26 -21.38
N VAL A 108 9.26 -9.44 -20.44
CA VAL A 108 8.40 -8.52 -19.69
C VAL A 108 8.65 -7.11 -20.21
N PRO A 109 7.63 -6.43 -20.80
CA PRO A 109 7.78 -5.06 -21.25
C PRO A 109 8.21 -4.16 -20.08
N ALA A 110 9.40 -3.59 -20.17
CA ALA A 110 9.92 -2.70 -19.14
C ALA A 110 10.58 -1.46 -19.74
N ARG A 111 10.38 -0.30 -19.10
CA ARG A 111 11.05 0.95 -19.46
C ARG A 111 11.57 1.68 -18.23
N ILE A 112 12.58 2.52 -18.46
CA ILE A 112 13.18 3.38 -17.46
C ILE A 112 12.87 4.81 -17.86
N LEU A 113 12.25 5.56 -16.97
CA LEU A 113 12.00 6.99 -17.11
C LEU A 113 12.94 7.72 -16.16
N VAL A 114 13.64 8.72 -16.69
CA VAL A 114 14.56 9.55 -15.94
C VAL A 114 14.00 10.97 -15.84
N GLY A 115 14.09 11.56 -14.65
CA GLY A 115 13.50 12.83 -14.29
C GLY A 115 12.19 12.66 -13.54
N ASP A 116 11.95 13.52 -12.56
CA ASP A 116 10.69 13.61 -11.83
C ASP A 116 9.88 14.84 -12.29
N GLU A 117 8.73 15.03 -11.66
CA GLU A 117 7.97 16.28 -11.72
C GLU A 117 7.70 16.74 -10.29
N ARG A 118 8.27 17.89 -9.90
CA ARG A 118 8.10 18.41 -8.55
C ARG A 118 6.70 19.00 -8.36
N ILE A 119 5.80 18.20 -7.80
CA ILE A 119 4.42 18.58 -7.47
C ILE A 119 4.17 18.72 -5.96
N SER A 120 5.07 18.19 -5.13
CA SER A 120 4.97 18.20 -3.67
C SER A 120 6.35 18.10 -3.01
N ASP A 121 6.39 18.12 -1.68
CA ASP A 121 7.59 17.80 -0.89
C ASP A 121 7.83 16.28 -0.74
N ASN A 122 6.96 15.45 -1.33
CA ASN A 122 7.15 14.01 -1.36
C ASN A 122 7.94 13.60 -2.63
N PRO A 123 9.22 13.24 -2.50
CA PRO A 123 10.06 12.90 -3.66
C PRO A 123 9.59 11.63 -4.37
N LYS A 124 8.98 10.68 -3.65
CA LYS A 124 8.42 9.47 -4.26
C LYS A 124 7.24 9.83 -5.16
N LEU A 125 6.30 10.63 -4.67
CA LEU A 125 5.14 11.03 -5.46
C LEU A 125 5.56 11.81 -6.71
N ASN A 126 6.52 12.74 -6.57
CA ASN A 126 7.09 13.49 -7.69
C ASN A 126 7.67 12.57 -8.77
N ASN A 127 8.36 11.50 -8.36
CA ASN A 127 8.93 10.50 -9.26
C ASN A 127 7.84 9.63 -9.94
N CYS A 128 6.73 9.37 -9.26
CA CYS A 128 5.63 8.57 -9.78
C CYS A 128 4.82 9.26 -10.89
N VAL A 129 4.79 10.60 -10.96
CA VAL A 129 3.95 11.35 -11.93
C VAL A 129 4.21 10.92 -13.36
N ARG A 130 5.49 10.91 -13.78
CA ARG A 130 5.86 10.50 -15.14
C ARG A 130 5.57 9.02 -15.40
N GLY A 131 5.74 8.18 -14.39
CA GLY A 131 5.41 6.76 -14.47
C GLY A 131 3.92 6.53 -14.72
N TRP A 132 3.08 7.27 -14.00
CA TRP A 132 1.63 7.25 -14.12
C TRP A 132 1.17 7.70 -15.51
N GLU A 133 1.70 8.82 -16.01
CA GLU A 133 1.36 9.34 -17.33
C GLU A 133 1.83 8.43 -18.47
N ALA A 134 3.03 7.87 -18.33
CA ALA A 134 3.59 6.99 -19.34
C ALA A 134 2.95 5.60 -19.32
N ALA A 135 2.32 5.16 -18.23
CA ALA A 135 1.73 3.83 -18.11
C ALA A 135 0.75 3.56 -19.28
N ARG A 136 0.77 2.34 -19.82
CA ARG A 136 -0.03 1.93 -20.99
C ARG A 136 -1.42 1.42 -20.62
N HIS A 137 -1.62 1.02 -19.36
CA HIS A 137 -2.84 0.36 -18.92
C HIS A 137 -3.57 1.19 -17.86
N ASP A 138 -4.90 1.09 -17.84
CA ASP A 138 -5.73 1.82 -16.88
C ASP A 138 -5.60 1.26 -15.46
N TRP A 139 -5.25 -0.01 -15.31
CA TRP A 139 -4.94 -0.59 -14.02
C TRP A 139 -3.48 -0.37 -13.69
N ILE A 140 -3.21 0.47 -12.70
CA ILE A 140 -1.85 0.87 -12.34
C ILE A 140 -1.56 0.44 -10.91
N VAL A 141 -0.47 -0.27 -10.71
CA VAL A 141 0.08 -0.52 -9.37
C VAL A 141 1.27 0.42 -9.17
N ILE A 142 1.20 1.28 -8.17
CA ILE A 142 2.37 2.01 -7.67
C ILE A 142 2.98 1.19 -6.53
N ALA A 143 4.24 0.78 -6.66
CA ALA A 143 4.91 -0.03 -5.65
C ALA A 143 6.36 0.40 -5.39
N ASP A 144 6.72 0.56 -4.11
CA ASP A 144 8.07 0.94 -3.66
C ASP A 144 9.13 -0.06 -4.13
N SER A 145 10.37 0.41 -4.32
CA SER A 145 11.54 -0.41 -4.72
C SER A 145 11.81 -1.61 -3.81
N ASN A 146 11.55 -1.48 -2.51
CA ASN A 146 11.82 -2.50 -1.49
C ASN A 146 10.69 -3.50 -1.25
N VAL A 147 9.64 -3.51 -2.08
CA VAL A 147 8.60 -4.54 -2.02
C VAL A 147 9.10 -5.85 -2.63
N LEU A 148 9.15 -6.89 -1.81
CA LEU A 148 9.39 -8.27 -2.24
C LEU A 148 8.06 -8.91 -2.66
N MET A 149 7.75 -8.84 -3.96
CA MET A 149 6.47 -9.29 -4.50
C MET A 149 6.41 -10.82 -4.60
N PRO A 150 5.36 -11.50 -4.10
CA PRO A 150 5.10 -12.90 -4.42
C PRO A 150 4.72 -13.06 -5.90
N THR A 151 4.81 -14.28 -6.45
CA THR A 151 4.57 -14.52 -7.88
C THR A 151 3.12 -14.23 -8.29
N ASP A 152 2.17 -14.42 -7.39
CA ASP A 152 0.73 -14.17 -7.56
C ASP A 152 0.30 -12.76 -7.09
N TYR A 153 1.25 -11.84 -6.92
CA TYR A 153 1.01 -10.50 -6.35
C TYR A 153 -0.13 -9.72 -7.02
N LEU A 154 -0.17 -9.70 -8.35
CA LEU A 154 -1.22 -8.98 -9.08
C LEU A 154 -2.59 -9.63 -8.90
N GLN A 155 -2.63 -10.96 -8.86
CA GLN A 155 -3.85 -11.74 -8.61
C GLN A 155 -4.39 -11.47 -7.21
N GLN A 156 -3.54 -11.34 -6.19
CA GLN A 156 -3.96 -11.00 -4.84
C GLN A 156 -4.61 -9.61 -4.77
N LEU A 157 -4.02 -8.61 -5.44
CA LEU A 157 -4.60 -7.26 -5.53
C LEU A 157 -5.93 -7.26 -6.27
N GLN A 158 -6.03 -8.03 -7.36
CA GLN A 158 -7.26 -8.16 -8.16
C GLN A 158 -8.37 -8.86 -7.38
N ALA A 159 -8.05 -9.91 -6.64
CA ALA A 159 -9.01 -10.65 -5.84
C ALA A 159 -9.71 -9.76 -4.80
N ALA A 160 -9.01 -8.74 -4.29
CA ALA A 160 -9.56 -7.80 -3.30
C ALA A 160 -10.47 -6.70 -3.91
N TRP A 161 -10.47 -6.53 -5.24
CA TRP A 161 -11.23 -5.48 -5.92
C TRP A 161 -12.74 -5.76 -5.97
N ARG A 162 -13.56 -4.76 -5.63
CA ARG A 162 -15.03 -4.82 -5.59
C ARG A 162 -15.65 -3.60 -6.27
N ASP A 163 -16.97 -3.61 -6.44
CA ASP A 163 -17.72 -2.51 -7.08
C ASP A 163 -17.64 -1.18 -6.34
N ASP A 164 -17.42 -1.22 -5.02
CA ASP A 164 -17.27 -0.05 -4.16
C ASP A 164 -15.80 0.34 -3.92
N THR A 165 -14.85 -0.32 -4.58
CA THR A 165 -13.41 -0.08 -4.39
C THR A 165 -12.95 1.15 -5.16
N GLY A 166 -12.24 2.05 -4.48
CA GLY A 166 -11.50 3.15 -5.09
C GLY A 166 -10.00 2.85 -5.20
N LEU A 167 -9.47 2.03 -4.28
CA LEU A 167 -8.06 1.66 -4.22
C LEU A 167 -7.90 0.32 -3.48
N VAL A 168 -6.97 -0.52 -3.94
CA VAL A 168 -6.52 -1.69 -3.16
C VAL A 168 -5.08 -1.48 -2.72
N CYS A 169 -4.82 -1.71 -1.43
CA CYS A 169 -3.46 -1.73 -0.89
C CYS A 169 -3.09 -3.12 -0.40
N SER A 170 -1.82 -3.48 -0.58
CA SER A 170 -1.25 -4.65 0.09
C SER A 170 -0.52 -4.21 1.36
N THR A 171 -0.95 -4.77 2.50
CA THR A 171 -0.35 -4.49 3.81
C THR A 171 1.10 -5.01 3.84
N PRO A 172 2.11 -4.15 4.04
CA PRO A 172 3.49 -4.59 4.08
C PRO A 172 3.80 -5.36 5.37
N ILE A 173 4.63 -6.37 5.24
CA ILE A 173 5.21 -7.12 6.36
C ILE A 173 6.72 -6.91 6.30
N GLY A 174 7.31 -6.45 7.40
CA GLY A 174 8.75 -6.35 7.56
C GLY A 174 9.38 -7.74 7.71
N ALA A 175 10.47 -7.99 6.98
CA ALA A 175 11.17 -9.26 7.00
C ALA A 175 12.68 -9.04 6.87
N ARG A 176 13.46 -9.99 7.40
CA ARG A 176 14.94 -9.98 7.39
C ARG A 176 15.53 -8.68 7.97
N PRO A 177 15.14 -8.29 9.20
CA PRO A 177 15.71 -7.09 9.82
C PRO A 177 17.21 -7.25 10.05
N ASP A 178 17.96 -6.16 9.87
CA ASP A 178 19.37 -6.07 10.25
C ASP A 178 19.54 -4.99 11.33
N GLY A 179 19.98 -5.40 12.52
CA GLY A 179 20.11 -4.54 13.69
C GLY A 179 18.79 -4.29 14.45
N ILE A 180 18.93 -3.62 15.60
CA ILE A 180 17.83 -3.43 16.56
C ILE A 180 16.72 -2.54 16.01
N TRP A 181 17.06 -1.48 15.27
CA TRP A 181 16.08 -0.54 14.74
C TRP A 181 15.21 -1.15 13.64
N ALA A 182 15.81 -1.96 12.76
CA ALA A 182 15.05 -2.72 11.77
C ALA A 182 14.16 -3.78 12.43
N ALA A 183 14.61 -4.40 13.54
CA ALA A 183 13.80 -5.34 14.29
C ALA A 183 12.59 -4.64 14.97
N VAL A 184 12.78 -3.43 15.52
CA VAL A 184 11.70 -2.60 16.07
C VAL A 184 10.71 -2.20 14.98
N GLU A 185 11.19 -1.78 13.80
CA GLU A 185 10.34 -1.48 12.66
C GLU A 185 9.53 -2.71 12.24
N CYS A 186 10.15 -3.88 12.09
CA CYS A 186 9.44 -5.13 11.78
C CYS A 186 8.40 -5.47 12.86
N ALA A 187 8.73 -5.30 14.14
CA ALA A 187 7.78 -5.53 15.22
C ALA A 187 6.57 -4.60 15.09
N PHE A 188 6.78 -3.31 14.82
CA PHE A 188 5.71 -2.34 14.60
C PHE A 188 4.86 -2.70 13.37
N LEU A 189 5.48 -2.93 12.22
CA LEU A 189 4.80 -3.27 10.97
C LEU A 189 3.95 -4.54 11.13
N ASN A 190 4.54 -5.59 11.67
CA ASN A 190 3.95 -6.92 11.65
C ASN A 190 2.88 -7.11 12.74
N THR A 191 3.03 -6.46 13.90
CA THR A 191 2.13 -6.67 15.05
C THR A 191 1.11 -5.56 15.27
N LEU A 192 1.43 -4.33 14.83
CA LEU A 192 0.55 -3.17 15.01
C LEU A 192 -0.05 -2.75 13.67
N GLN A 193 0.77 -2.32 12.71
CA GLN A 193 0.27 -1.74 11.46
C GLN A 193 -0.60 -2.74 10.69
N ALA A 194 -0.11 -3.96 10.47
CA ALA A 194 -0.86 -4.96 9.72
C ALA A 194 -2.19 -5.30 10.36
N ARG A 195 -2.20 -5.52 11.69
CA ARG A 195 -3.41 -5.78 12.47
C ARG A 195 -4.41 -4.63 12.36
N TRP A 196 -3.96 -3.39 12.50
CA TRP A 196 -4.84 -2.23 12.42
C TRP A 196 -5.42 -2.01 11.02
N GLN A 197 -4.66 -2.30 9.96
CA GLN A 197 -5.17 -2.20 8.60
C GLN A 197 -6.27 -3.24 8.32
N TYR A 198 -6.08 -4.50 8.74
CA TYR A 198 -7.11 -5.53 8.63
C TYR A 198 -8.35 -5.24 9.47
N ALA A 199 -8.16 -4.78 10.72
CA ALA A 199 -9.27 -4.46 11.62
C ALA A 199 -10.04 -3.23 11.13
N GLY A 200 -9.34 -2.19 10.67
CA GLY A 200 -9.93 -0.99 10.10
C GLY A 200 -10.77 -1.30 8.86
N GLU A 201 -10.23 -2.04 7.90
CA GLU A 201 -10.99 -2.44 6.71
C GLU A 201 -12.23 -3.27 7.08
N ALA A 202 -12.12 -4.17 8.06
CA ALA A 202 -13.24 -5.01 8.51
C ALA A 202 -14.46 -4.24 9.02
N VAL A 203 -14.24 -3.03 9.55
CA VAL A 203 -15.32 -2.16 10.04
C VAL A 203 -15.60 -0.99 9.08
N GLY A 204 -15.07 -1.02 7.86
CA GLY A 204 -15.26 0.03 6.86
C GLY A 204 -14.41 1.29 7.06
N LEU A 205 -13.43 1.24 7.96
CA LEU A 205 -12.47 2.30 8.25
C LEU A 205 -11.09 2.01 7.63
N GLY A 206 -11.07 1.27 6.51
CA GLY A 206 -9.86 0.97 5.76
C GLY A 206 -9.13 2.25 5.34
N PHE A 207 -7.81 2.15 5.26
CA PHE A 207 -6.93 3.25 4.86
C PHE A 207 -5.82 2.71 3.96
N ALA A 208 -5.35 3.57 3.06
CA ALA A 208 -4.31 3.25 2.12
C ALA A 208 -2.94 3.17 2.80
N GLN A 209 -2.04 2.42 2.19
CA GLN A 209 -0.67 2.30 2.63
C GLN A 209 0.24 2.38 1.40
N GLY A 210 1.19 3.32 1.41
CA GLY A 210 1.92 3.73 0.21
C GLY A 210 2.85 2.68 -0.42
N LYS A 211 3.18 1.57 0.26
CA LYS A 211 4.13 0.58 -0.30
C LYS A 211 3.61 -0.07 -1.58
N SER A 212 2.30 -0.28 -1.66
CA SER A 212 1.64 -1.00 -2.75
C SER A 212 0.21 -0.50 -2.89
N MET A 213 -0.10 0.10 -4.04
CA MET A 213 -1.40 0.71 -4.32
C MET A 213 -1.85 0.38 -5.75
N LEU A 214 -2.89 -0.44 -5.89
CA LEU A 214 -3.59 -0.70 -7.15
C LEU A 214 -4.69 0.33 -7.37
N TRP A 215 -4.58 1.07 -8.45
CA TRP A 215 -5.51 2.10 -8.89
C TRP A 215 -6.19 1.71 -10.20
N HIS A 216 -7.43 2.18 -10.33
CA HIS A 216 -8.09 2.35 -11.62
C HIS A 216 -7.87 3.79 -12.09
N ARG A 217 -7.07 3.99 -13.14
CA ARG A 217 -6.67 5.32 -13.65
C ARG A 217 -7.87 6.23 -13.91
N PRO A 218 -8.94 5.83 -14.64
CA PRO A 218 -10.09 6.69 -14.86
C PRO A 218 -10.75 7.19 -13.56
N PHE A 219 -10.70 6.39 -12.49
CA PHE A 219 -11.22 6.81 -11.18
C PHE A 219 -10.40 7.94 -10.58
N LEU A 220 -9.07 7.83 -10.58
CA LEU A 220 -8.19 8.87 -10.03
C LEU A 220 -8.14 10.11 -10.92
N GLU A 221 -8.09 9.94 -12.25
CA GLU A 221 -8.10 11.04 -13.23
C GLU A 221 -9.34 11.93 -13.11
N ALA A 222 -10.52 11.33 -12.94
CA ALA A 222 -11.76 12.08 -12.71
C ALA A 222 -11.76 12.92 -11.41
N ARG A 223 -10.71 12.78 -10.57
CA ARG A 223 -10.55 13.45 -9.27
C ARG A 223 -9.24 14.25 -9.18
N GLY A 224 -8.68 14.64 -10.32
CA GLY A 224 -7.45 15.44 -10.40
C GLY A 224 -6.18 14.63 -10.66
N GLY A 225 -6.31 13.32 -10.94
CA GLY A 225 -5.20 12.45 -11.32
C GLY A 225 -4.21 12.24 -10.18
N ILE A 226 -3.04 11.71 -10.52
CA ILE A 226 -1.98 11.46 -9.53
C ILE A 226 -1.54 12.71 -8.77
N ARG A 227 -1.67 13.89 -9.40
CA ARG A 227 -1.33 15.18 -8.80
C ARG A 227 -2.25 15.55 -7.63
N ALA A 228 -3.49 15.04 -7.60
CA ALA A 228 -4.39 15.25 -6.46
C ALA A 228 -3.86 14.63 -5.16
N LEU A 229 -2.97 13.63 -5.25
CA LEU A 229 -2.34 13.00 -4.08
C LEU A 229 -1.30 13.91 -3.41
N ALA A 230 -0.90 15.02 -4.03
CA ALA A 230 0.01 16.03 -3.45
C ALA A 230 -0.64 16.88 -2.35
N ALA A 231 -1.95 16.72 -2.10
CA ALA A 231 -2.65 17.42 -1.03
C ALA A 231 -2.11 17.10 0.38
N GLU A 232 -1.38 15.99 0.53
CA GLU A 232 -0.69 15.60 1.75
C GLU A 232 0.77 15.26 1.42
N ILE A 233 1.66 15.38 2.41
CA ILE A 233 3.03 14.89 2.28
C ILE A 233 3.03 13.37 2.08
N ALA A 234 2.16 12.64 2.78
CA ALA A 234 1.99 11.21 2.60
C ALA A 234 0.91 10.93 1.56
N GLU A 235 1.29 10.39 0.40
CA GLU A 235 0.38 10.20 -0.73
C GLU A 235 -0.75 9.21 -0.42
N ASP A 236 -0.51 8.28 0.50
CA ASP A 236 -1.49 7.31 0.99
C ASP A 236 -2.52 7.94 1.94
N ALA A 237 -2.13 8.95 2.72
CA ALA A 237 -3.08 9.76 3.50
C ALA A 237 -4.00 10.56 2.56
N ALA A 238 -3.45 11.18 1.51
CA ALA A 238 -4.25 11.87 0.50
C ALA A 238 -5.17 10.89 -0.24
N ALA A 239 -4.65 9.72 -0.64
CA ALA A 239 -5.42 8.67 -1.29
C ALA A 239 -6.60 8.22 -0.44
N THR A 240 -6.36 7.98 0.86
CA THR A 240 -7.42 7.58 1.81
C THR A 240 -8.53 8.63 1.87
N LYS A 241 -8.18 9.92 1.96
CA LYS A 241 -9.15 11.02 2.01
C LYS A 241 -9.92 11.14 0.69
N LEU A 242 -9.23 11.05 -0.44
CA LEU A 242 -9.81 11.14 -1.78
C LEU A 242 -10.81 10.01 -2.06
N VAL A 243 -10.44 8.77 -1.75
CA VAL A 243 -11.31 7.59 -1.91
C VAL A 243 -12.54 7.68 -1.03
N ARG A 244 -12.37 8.07 0.24
CA ARG A 244 -13.51 8.26 1.17
C ARG A 244 -14.44 9.38 0.74
N ALA A 245 -13.90 10.52 0.29
CA ALA A 245 -14.70 11.62 -0.24
C ALA A 245 -15.53 11.22 -1.46
N ALA A 246 -15.08 10.21 -2.22
CA ALA A 246 -15.81 9.65 -3.35
C ALA A 246 -16.87 8.61 -2.96
N GLY A 247 -17.07 8.33 -1.66
CA GLY A 247 -17.97 7.27 -1.19
C GLY A 247 -17.51 5.87 -1.59
N ARG A 248 -16.20 5.67 -1.75
CA ARG A 248 -15.55 4.41 -2.10
C ARG A 248 -14.68 3.90 -0.95
N ARG A 249 -14.18 2.67 -1.08
CA ARG A 249 -13.33 1.99 -0.09
C ARG A 249 -11.92 1.74 -0.61
#